data_AF-A0A535ZIJ4-F1
#
_entry.id   AF-A0A535ZIJ4-F1
#
_cell.length_a   1.000
_cell.length_b   1.000
_cell.length_c   1.000
_cell.angle_alpha   90.00
_cell.angle_beta   90.00
_cell.angle_gamma   90.00
#
_symmetry.space_group_name_H-M   'P 1'
#
loop_
_entity.id
_entity.type
_entity.pdbx_description
1 polymer ?
#
loop_
_entity_poly.entity_id
_entity_poly.type
_entity_poly.pdbx_seq_one_letter_code
_entity_poly.pdbx_strand_id
1 'polypeptide(L)'
;MLSHATTRDWLIPYADGMLASDERRRIDGHLAGCAACAAELRQVRELNLLLVTLPAAPPVAFAPFWLKLQAVLPLRRSLRIPTLRSYRRLGLALAMATVAALAAAGSALAAPAALPDNPLYPIKQLEESVRIAFTPAHDRLTYQLQLANERLREARAMAGDHKPLLAKSSLRAFRVIVDDAAAALKNPADPKVAKDALRTLRVQLAAVERDNANRGEDDRDVKQLVADASRELDRIEQPETVGVPSTIVVGEQATPDPTPRSTPRPTPRPAPSDREHSD
;
A
#
# COMPACT_ATOMS: atom_id res chain seq x y z
N MET A 1 -4.50 -22.24 -44.96
CA MET A 1 -4.73 -20.83 -45.34
C MET A 1 -5.96 -20.36 -44.57
N LEU A 2 -5.87 -19.29 -43.77
CA LEU A 2 -7.03 -18.75 -43.03
C LEU A 2 -8.06 -18.19 -44.02
N SER A 3 -9.35 -18.39 -43.72
CA SER A 3 -10.43 -17.78 -44.50
C SER A 3 -10.53 -16.28 -44.19
N HIS A 4 -11.06 -15.50 -45.13
CA HIS A 4 -11.26 -14.06 -44.95
C HIS A 4 -12.15 -13.73 -43.73
N ALA A 5 -13.20 -14.54 -43.47
CA ALA A 5 -14.07 -14.36 -42.32
C ALA A 5 -13.32 -14.55 -40.99
N THR A 6 -12.54 -15.64 -40.89
CA THR A 6 -11.74 -15.93 -39.70
C THR A 6 -10.66 -14.88 -39.45
N THR A 7 -10.00 -14.40 -40.51
CA THR A 7 -9.00 -13.33 -40.38
C THR A 7 -9.62 -12.05 -39.86
N ARG A 8 -10.82 -11.68 -40.34
CA ARG A 8 -11.53 -10.48 -39.92
C ARG A 8 -11.92 -10.50 -38.45
N ASP A 9 -12.39 -11.63 -37.94
CA ASP A 9 -12.72 -11.80 -36.51
C ASP A 9 -11.49 -11.64 -35.60
N TRP A 10 -10.29 -11.95 -36.13
CA TRP A 10 -9.04 -11.90 -35.35
C TRP A 10 -8.27 -10.59 -35.55
N LEU A 11 -8.75 -9.62 -36.35
CA LEU A 11 -8.06 -8.35 -36.59
C LEU A 11 -7.94 -7.49 -35.33
N ILE A 12 -8.98 -7.45 -34.49
CA ILE A 12 -9.00 -6.67 -33.24
C ILE A 12 -7.98 -7.24 -32.23
N PRO A 13 -8.03 -8.52 -31.82
CA PRO A 13 -7.03 -9.06 -30.89
C PRO A 13 -5.61 -9.06 -31.48
N TYR A 14 -5.46 -9.11 -32.81
CA TYR A 14 -4.18 -8.90 -33.48
C TYR A 14 -3.65 -7.46 -33.32
N ALA A 15 -4.53 -6.46 -33.48
CA ALA A 15 -4.18 -5.05 -33.32
C ALA A 15 -3.82 -4.71 -31.87
N ASP A 16 -4.51 -5.34 -30.91
CA ASP A 16 -4.28 -5.17 -29.46
C ASP A 16 -3.11 -6.01 -28.93
N GLY A 17 -2.51 -6.88 -29.76
CA GLY A 17 -1.35 -7.71 -29.38
C GLY A 17 -1.68 -8.90 -28.49
N MET A 18 -2.94 -9.36 -28.47
CA MET A 18 -3.42 -10.42 -27.58
C MET A 18 -3.30 -11.85 -28.15
N LEU A 19 -2.90 -12.00 -29.42
CA LEU A 19 -2.77 -13.30 -30.07
C LEU A 19 -1.48 -14.03 -29.71
N ALA A 20 -1.53 -15.36 -29.64
CA ALA A 20 -0.35 -16.19 -29.46
C ALA A 20 0.60 -16.12 -30.68
N SER A 21 1.88 -16.43 -30.47
CA SER A 21 2.93 -16.28 -31.50
C SER A 21 2.73 -17.12 -32.76
N ASP A 22 2.02 -18.24 -32.66
CA ASP A 22 1.66 -19.12 -33.77
C ASP A 22 0.44 -18.60 -34.53
N GLU A 23 -0.56 -18.08 -33.83
CA GLU A 23 -1.75 -17.43 -34.41
C GLU A 23 -1.37 -16.17 -35.19
N ARG A 24 -0.48 -15.36 -34.61
CA ARG A 24 0.02 -14.12 -35.23
C ARG A 24 0.68 -14.40 -36.58
N ARG A 25 1.55 -15.40 -36.65
CA ARG A 25 2.22 -15.83 -37.89
C ARG A 25 1.24 -16.26 -38.99
N ARG A 26 0.12 -16.89 -38.62
CA ARG A 26 -0.91 -17.31 -39.57
C ARG A 26 -1.66 -16.11 -40.16
N ILE A 27 -1.95 -15.09 -39.35
CA ILE A 27 -2.55 -13.84 -39.82
C ILE A 27 -1.57 -13.03 -40.66
N ASP A 28 -0.31 -12.92 -40.26
CA ASP A 28 0.72 -12.20 -41.03
C ASP A 28 0.83 -12.76 -42.45
N GLY A 29 0.79 -14.09 -42.59
CA GLY A 29 0.77 -14.75 -43.90
C GLY A 29 -0.46 -14.41 -44.75
N HIS A 30 -1.65 -14.25 -44.13
CA HIS A 30 -2.86 -13.85 -44.84
C HIS A 30 -2.85 -12.36 -45.21
N LEU A 31 -2.38 -11.48 -44.31
CA LEU A 31 -2.27 -10.04 -44.54
C LEU A 31 -1.28 -9.70 -45.66
N ALA A 32 -0.22 -10.49 -45.83
CA ALA A 32 0.70 -10.35 -46.95
C ALA A 32 0.05 -10.65 -48.31
N GLY A 33 -1.02 -11.47 -48.34
CA GLY A 33 -1.71 -11.89 -49.57
C GLY A 33 -3.06 -11.23 -49.81
N CYS A 34 -3.64 -10.53 -48.83
CA CYS A 34 -4.99 -9.95 -48.93
C CYS A 34 -5.01 -8.45 -48.63
N ALA A 35 -5.18 -7.64 -49.67
CA ALA A 35 -5.23 -6.18 -49.57
C ALA A 35 -6.45 -5.66 -48.79
N ALA A 36 -7.58 -6.39 -48.82
CA ALA A 36 -8.80 -6.01 -48.10
C ALA A 36 -8.60 -6.10 -46.57
N CYS A 37 -8.13 -7.25 -46.07
CA CYS A 37 -7.80 -7.43 -44.65
C CYS A 37 -6.72 -6.44 -44.17
N ALA A 38 -5.72 -6.13 -45.01
CA ALA A 38 -4.70 -5.14 -44.70
C ALA A 38 -5.25 -3.70 -44.65
N ALA A 39 -6.31 -3.40 -45.41
CA ALA A 39 -7.00 -2.10 -45.36
C ALA A 39 -7.86 -1.96 -44.09
N GLU A 40 -8.63 -2.99 -43.74
CA GLU A 40 -9.42 -3.00 -42.49
C GLU A 40 -8.53 -2.83 -41.25
N LEU A 41 -7.38 -3.52 -41.20
CA LEU A 41 -6.42 -3.36 -40.10
C LEU A 41 -5.88 -1.93 -39.98
N ARG A 42 -5.66 -1.24 -41.11
CA ARG A 42 -5.24 0.17 -41.10
C ARG A 42 -6.32 1.06 -40.51
N GLN A 43 -7.58 0.85 -40.85
CA GLN A 43 -8.71 1.62 -40.31
C GLN A 43 -8.84 1.45 -38.78
N VAL A 44 -8.69 0.22 -38.28
CA VAL A 44 -8.73 -0.06 -36.83
C VAL A 44 -7.57 0.65 -36.11
N ARG A 45 -6.35 0.59 -36.67
CA ARG A 45 -5.19 1.27 -36.09
C ARG A 45 -5.31 2.78 -36.14
N GLU A 46 -5.86 3.34 -37.21
CA GLU A 46 -6.11 4.77 -37.36
C GLU A 46 -7.12 5.27 -36.31
N LEU A 47 -8.20 4.51 -36.08
CA LEU A 47 -9.15 4.82 -35.00
C LEU A 47 -8.47 4.80 -33.62
N ASN A 48 -7.64 3.78 -33.34
CA ASN A 48 -6.91 3.71 -32.08
C ASN A 48 -5.93 4.88 -31.90
N LEU A 49 -5.28 5.35 -32.98
CA LEU A 49 -4.44 6.54 -32.92
C LEU A 49 -5.25 7.80 -32.61
N LEU A 50 -6.44 7.96 -33.20
CA LEU A 50 -7.34 9.06 -32.87
C LEU A 50 -7.82 9.02 -31.41
N LEU A 51 -7.98 7.82 -30.84
CA LEU A 51 -8.34 7.66 -29.43
C LEU A 51 -7.21 8.09 -28.47
N VAL A 52 -5.95 7.86 -28.86
CA VAL A 52 -4.77 8.23 -28.06
C VAL A 52 -4.42 9.72 -28.17
N THR A 53 -4.85 10.39 -29.25
CA THR A 53 -4.65 11.84 -29.41
C THR A 53 -5.69 12.69 -28.68
N LEU A 54 -6.72 12.07 -28.07
CA LEU A 54 -7.63 12.83 -27.22
C LEU A 54 -6.86 13.42 -26.02
N PRO A 55 -7.14 14.68 -25.67
CA PRO A 55 -6.53 15.29 -24.50
C PRO A 55 -6.88 14.46 -23.27
N ALA A 56 -5.87 14.20 -22.42
CA ALA A 56 -6.11 13.57 -21.12
C ALA A 56 -7.20 14.35 -20.38
N ALA A 57 -8.19 13.63 -19.85
CA ALA A 57 -9.24 14.26 -19.06
C ALA A 57 -8.60 15.10 -17.94
N PRO A 58 -9.04 16.35 -17.74
CA PRO A 58 -8.45 17.20 -16.72
C PRO A 58 -8.55 16.50 -15.36
N PRO A 59 -7.51 16.58 -14.50
CA PRO A 59 -7.56 15.96 -13.19
C PRO A 59 -8.73 16.56 -12.41
N VAL A 60 -9.76 15.75 -12.16
CA VAL A 60 -10.84 16.15 -11.26
C VAL A 60 -10.25 16.25 -9.87
N ALA A 61 -10.16 17.47 -9.33
CA ALA A 61 -9.76 17.63 -7.96
C ALA A 61 -10.76 16.85 -7.08
N PHE A 62 -10.25 15.85 -6.34
CA PHE A 62 -11.06 14.92 -5.58
C PHE A 62 -11.96 15.64 -4.56
N ALA A 63 -11.46 16.74 -3.98
CA ALA A 63 -12.20 17.56 -3.02
C ALA A 63 -13.49 18.18 -3.62
N PRO A 64 -13.45 19.03 -4.67
CA PRO A 64 -14.67 19.61 -5.24
C PRO A 64 -15.61 18.57 -5.86
N PHE A 65 -15.08 17.45 -6.38
CA PHE A 65 -15.91 16.32 -6.81
C PHE A 65 -16.71 15.74 -5.64
N TRP A 66 -16.05 15.44 -4.51
CA TRP A 66 -16.74 14.91 -3.34
C TRP A 66 -17.73 15.88 -2.72
N LEU A 67 -17.41 17.18 -2.65
CA LEU A 67 -18.36 18.17 -2.14
C LEU A 67 -19.64 18.22 -2.99
N LYS A 68 -19.51 18.19 -4.33
CA LYS A 68 -20.68 18.14 -5.23
C LYS A 68 -21.46 16.84 -5.09
N LEU A 69 -20.77 15.71 -4.96
CA LEU A 69 -21.41 14.42 -4.77
C LEU A 69 -22.18 14.36 -3.44
N GLN A 70 -21.58 14.85 -2.35
CA GLN A 70 -22.22 14.91 -1.04
C GLN A 70 -23.46 15.81 -1.03
N ALA A 71 -23.46 16.87 -1.84
CA ALA A 71 -24.61 17.77 -1.98
C ALA A 71 -25.80 17.14 -2.75
N VAL A 72 -25.53 16.19 -3.66
CA VAL A 72 -26.56 15.51 -4.46
C VAL A 72 -27.07 14.24 -3.78
N LEU A 73 -26.26 13.63 -2.91
CA LEU A 73 -26.67 12.47 -2.15
C LEU A 73 -27.80 12.84 -1.17
N PRO A 74 -28.90 12.07 -1.11
CA PRO A 74 -29.96 12.31 -0.13
C PRO A 74 -29.36 12.16 1.26
N LEU A 75 -29.22 13.28 1.97
CA LEU A 75 -28.85 13.30 3.38
C LEU A 75 -29.77 12.32 4.12
N ARG A 76 -29.19 11.26 4.69
CA ARG A 76 -29.92 10.30 5.52
C ARG A 76 -30.72 11.12 6.54
N ARG A 77 -32.05 11.07 6.42
CA ARG A 77 -32.95 11.70 7.37
C ARG A 77 -32.61 11.12 8.74
N SER A 78 -31.98 11.93 9.59
CA SER A 78 -31.72 11.56 10.97
C SER A 78 -33.08 11.31 11.63
N LEU A 79 -33.44 10.04 11.80
CA LEU A 79 -34.57 9.67 12.64
C LEU A 79 -34.17 10.01 14.08
N ARG A 80 -34.50 11.23 14.52
CA ARG A 80 -34.40 11.60 15.93
C ARG A 80 -35.51 10.86 16.68
N ILE A 81 -35.14 9.74 17.29
CA ILE A 81 -36.03 8.98 18.19
C ILE A 81 -35.98 9.67 19.57
N PRO A 82 -37.04 10.38 20.00
CA PRO A 82 -37.01 11.24 21.19
C PRO A 82 -36.91 10.45 22.51
N THR A 83 -37.26 9.16 22.51
CA THR A 83 -37.38 8.32 23.71
C THR A 83 -36.08 7.64 24.15
N LEU A 84 -35.00 7.72 23.35
CA LEU A 84 -33.73 7.04 23.66
C LEU A 84 -32.86 7.76 24.70
N ARG A 85 -33.23 8.94 25.19
CA ARG A 85 -32.37 9.72 26.11
C ARG A 85 -32.29 9.11 27.51
N SER A 86 -33.39 8.55 28.01
CA SER A 86 -33.46 7.92 29.34
C SER A 86 -32.84 6.52 29.34
N TYR A 87 -33.03 5.77 28.26
CA TYR A 87 -32.37 4.48 28.06
C TYR A 87 -30.97 4.61 27.46
N ARG A 88 -30.46 5.83 27.19
CA ARG A 88 -29.12 6.00 26.59
C ARG A 88 -28.03 5.52 27.52
N ARG A 89 -28.16 5.73 28.83
CA ARG A 89 -27.16 5.26 29.81
C ARG A 89 -27.23 3.76 30.01
N LEU A 90 -28.43 3.19 30.10
CA LEU A 90 -28.62 1.75 30.20
C LEU A 90 -28.24 1.03 28.90
N GLY A 91 -28.59 1.60 27.76
CA GLY A 91 -28.25 1.11 26.43
C GLY A 91 -26.78 1.27 26.11
N LEU A 92 -26.11 2.34 26.58
CA LEU A 92 -24.65 2.46 26.52
C LEU A 92 -23.98 1.46 27.45
N ALA A 93 -24.49 1.26 28.67
CA ALA A 93 -23.94 0.27 29.60
C ALA A 93 -24.13 -1.16 29.07
N LEU A 94 -25.29 -1.47 28.49
CA LEU A 94 -25.56 -2.75 27.85
C LEU A 94 -24.72 -2.91 26.58
N ALA A 95 -24.58 -1.88 25.74
CA ALA A 95 -23.72 -1.90 24.57
C ALA A 95 -22.26 -2.13 24.96
N MET A 96 -21.75 -1.40 25.97
CA MET A 96 -20.40 -1.57 26.51
C MET A 96 -20.23 -2.96 27.15
N ALA A 97 -21.23 -3.47 27.86
CA ALA A 97 -21.21 -4.82 28.42
C ALA A 97 -21.23 -5.89 27.32
N THR A 98 -22.00 -5.70 26.25
CA THR A 98 -22.00 -6.60 25.09
C THR A 98 -20.71 -6.52 24.31
N VAL A 99 -20.12 -5.33 24.13
CA VAL A 99 -18.81 -5.17 23.49
C VAL A 99 -17.70 -5.78 24.35
N ALA A 100 -17.74 -5.59 25.67
CA ALA A 100 -16.81 -6.23 26.59
C ALA A 100 -16.97 -7.76 26.61
N ALA A 101 -18.22 -8.26 26.60
CA ALA A 101 -18.52 -9.68 26.51
C ALA A 101 -18.10 -10.28 25.15
N LEU A 102 -18.30 -9.57 24.04
CA LEU A 102 -17.87 -9.96 22.70
C LEU A 102 -16.35 -9.89 22.56
N ALA A 103 -15.68 -8.91 23.15
CA ALA A 103 -14.22 -8.83 23.19
C ALA A 103 -13.61 -9.96 24.05
N ALA A 104 -14.23 -10.28 25.19
CA ALA A 104 -13.85 -11.41 26.02
C ALA A 104 -14.12 -12.76 25.33
N ALA A 105 -15.25 -12.91 24.65
CA ALA A 105 -15.61 -14.12 23.89
C ALA A 105 -14.83 -14.27 22.57
N GLY A 106 -14.39 -13.17 21.96
CA GLY A 106 -13.54 -13.16 20.76
C GLY A 106 -12.18 -13.82 20.99
N SER A 107 -11.72 -13.86 22.24
CA SER A 107 -10.52 -14.61 22.63
C SER A 107 -10.72 -16.14 22.62
N ALA A 108 -11.96 -16.62 22.74
CA ALA A 108 -12.30 -18.04 22.85
C ALA A 108 -12.76 -18.67 21.51
N LEU A 109 -13.15 -17.86 20.52
CA LEU A 109 -13.72 -18.31 19.25
C LEU A 109 -12.74 -18.12 18.09
N ALA A 110 -11.65 -18.88 18.01
CA ALA A 110 -10.78 -19.08 16.82
C ALA A 110 -10.31 -17.83 15.99
N ALA A 111 -10.67 -16.60 16.36
CA ALA A 111 -10.29 -15.36 15.72
C ALA A 111 -8.78 -15.15 15.66
N PRO A 112 -7.97 -15.53 16.67
CA PRO A 112 -6.51 -15.41 16.54
C PRO A 112 -5.94 -16.30 15.42
N ALA A 113 -6.62 -17.39 15.05
CA ALA A 113 -6.21 -18.29 13.97
C ALA A 113 -6.88 -17.97 12.62
N ALA A 114 -7.61 -16.85 12.51
CA ALA A 114 -8.21 -16.45 11.25
C ALA A 114 -7.11 -16.20 10.21
N LEU A 115 -7.12 -17.02 9.15
CA LEU A 115 -6.26 -16.87 7.98
C LEU A 115 -6.89 -15.88 6.98
N PRO A 116 -6.11 -15.37 6.01
CA PRO A 116 -6.59 -14.38 5.02
C PRO A 116 -7.80 -14.82 4.20
N ASP A 117 -8.11 -16.12 4.15
CA ASP A 117 -9.25 -16.71 3.45
C ASP A 117 -10.52 -16.83 4.32
N ASN A 118 -10.45 -16.47 5.61
CA ASN A 118 -11.55 -16.58 6.56
C ASN A 118 -12.40 -15.28 6.59
N PRO A 119 -13.75 -15.35 6.65
CA PRO A 119 -14.61 -14.18 6.73
C PRO A 119 -14.36 -13.27 7.95
N LEU A 120 -13.78 -13.80 9.03
CA LEU A 120 -13.47 -13.03 10.24
C LEU A 120 -12.09 -12.34 10.18
N TYR A 121 -11.33 -12.52 9.10
CA TYR A 121 -9.99 -11.94 8.96
C TYR A 121 -9.96 -10.40 9.05
N PRO A 122 -10.92 -9.63 8.50
CA PRO A 122 -10.95 -8.18 8.68
C PRO A 122 -11.07 -7.76 10.16
N ILE A 123 -11.71 -8.58 10.99
CA ILE A 123 -11.86 -8.32 12.42
C ILE A 123 -10.51 -8.53 13.13
N LYS A 124 -9.76 -9.59 12.77
CA LYS A 124 -8.37 -9.80 13.25
C LYS A 124 -7.50 -8.59 12.95
N GLN A 125 -7.52 -8.10 11.71
CA GLN A 125 -6.75 -6.93 11.31
C GLN A 125 -7.13 -5.67 12.09
N LEU A 126 -8.42 -5.47 12.37
CA LEU A 126 -8.88 -4.35 13.19
C LEU A 126 -8.37 -4.46 14.63
N GLU A 127 -8.47 -5.64 15.23
CA GLU A 127 -7.98 -5.89 16.59
C GLU A 127 -6.48 -5.60 16.71
N GLU A 128 -5.69 -6.06 15.74
CA GLU A 128 -4.24 -5.83 15.68
C GLU A 128 -3.90 -4.35 15.49
N SER A 129 -4.67 -3.65 14.65
CA SER A 129 -4.54 -2.20 14.43
C SER A 129 -4.85 -1.38 15.68
N VAL A 130 -5.87 -1.79 16.43
CA VAL A 130 -6.18 -1.18 17.73
C VAL A 130 -5.05 -1.49 18.72
N ARG A 131 -4.60 -2.74 18.78
CA ARG A 131 -3.54 -3.16 19.71
C ARG A 131 -2.26 -2.37 19.48
N ILE A 132 -1.78 -2.25 18.24
CA ILE A 132 -0.57 -1.46 17.95
C ILE A 132 -0.72 0.03 18.29
N ALA A 133 -1.92 0.60 18.15
CA ALA A 133 -2.18 2.00 18.45
C ALA A 133 -2.13 2.30 19.97
N PHE A 134 -2.48 1.31 20.80
CA PHE A 134 -2.46 1.41 22.26
C PHE A 134 -1.20 0.82 22.90
N THR A 135 -0.35 0.12 22.15
CA THR A 135 0.93 -0.39 22.65
C THR A 135 1.90 0.75 22.96
N PRO A 136 2.47 0.82 24.18
CA PRO A 136 3.48 1.81 24.53
C PRO A 136 4.72 1.77 23.63
N ALA A 137 5.40 2.91 23.45
CA ALA A 137 6.54 3.01 22.53
C ALA A 137 7.69 2.02 22.83
N HIS A 138 7.91 1.67 24.11
CA HIS A 138 8.96 0.73 24.51
C HIS A 138 8.66 -0.73 24.14
N ASP A 139 7.38 -1.12 24.11
CA ASP A 139 6.93 -2.48 23.75
C ASP A 139 6.57 -2.61 22.27
N ARG A 140 6.46 -1.49 21.56
CA ARG A 140 5.97 -1.43 20.18
C ARG A 140 6.82 -2.25 19.22
N LEU A 141 8.15 -2.20 19.34
CA LEU A 141 9.05 -3.00 18.51
C LEU A 141 8.80 -4.50 18.69
N THR A 142 8.71 -4.95 19.94
CA THR A 142 8.44 -6.36 20.26
C THR A 142 7.10 -6.82 19.66
N TYR A 143 6.06 -6.00 19.79
CA TYR A 143 4.76 -6.31 19.20
C TYR A 143 4.78 -6.32 17.66
N GLN A 144 5.47 -5.37 17.03
CA GLN A 144 5.64 -5.35 15.57
C GLN A 144 6.34 -6.61 15.06
N LEU A 145 7.39 -7.08 15.75
CA LEU A 145 8.09 -8.31 15.37
C LEU A 145 7.21 -9.55 15.53
N GLN A 146 6.37 -9.59 16.56
CA GLN A 146 5.37 -10.65 16.73
C GLN A 146 4.34 -10.64 15.59
N LEU A 147 3.81 -9.47 15.24
CA LEU A 147 2.85 -9.30 14.15
C LEU A 147 3.47 -9.67 12.79
N ALA A 148 4.74 -9.30 12.57
CA ALA A 148 5.50 -9.68 11.38
C ALA A 148 5.66 -11.21 11.28
N ASN A 149 6.01 -11.87 12.39
CA ASN A 149 6.09 -13.32 12.45
C ASN A 149 4.74 -13.99 12.15
N GLU A 150 3.64 -13.39 12.62
CA GLU A 150 2.29 -13.88 12.33
C GLU A 150 1.95 -13.75 10.83
N ARG A 151 2.29 -12.63 10.18
CA ARG A 151 2.14 -12.49 8.72
C ARG A 151 2.90 -13.57 7.95
N LEU A 152 4.09 -13.97 8.41
CA LEU A 152 4.85 -15.06 7.77
C LEU A 152 4.19 -16.42 7.96
N ARG A 153 3.59 -16.69 9.12
CA ARG A 153 2.79 -17.92 9.34
C ARG A 153 1.57 -17.97 8.43
N GLU A 154 0.86 -16.85 8.28
CA GLU A 154 -0.26 -16.73 7.34
C GLU A 154 0.20 -16.96 5.90
N ALA A 155 1.30 -16.31 5.49
CA ALA A 155 1.89 -16.50 4.16
C ALA A 155 2.25 -17.96 3.90
N ARG A 156 2.84 -18.63 4.91
CA ARG A 156 3.22 -20.04 4.84
C ARG A 156 2.00 -20.95 4.66
N ALA A 157 0.95 -20.74 5.47
CA ALA A 157 -0.29 -21.49 5.35
C ALA A 157 -0.91 -21.32 3.96
N MET A 158 -0.99 -20.09 3.47
CA MET A 158 -1.54 -19.80 2.13
C MET A 158 -0.68 -20.36 1.00
N ALA A 159 0.65 -20.37 1.15
CA ALA A 159 1.56 -20.98 0.18
C ALA A 159 1.35 -22.51 0.15
N GLY A 160 1.31 -23.17 1.32
CA GLY A 160 1.04 -24.60 1.41
C GLY A 160 -0.35 -25.00 0.89
N ASP A 161 -1.35 -24.13 1.04
CA ASP A 161 -2.71 -24.32 0.54
C ASP A 161 -2.89 -23.93 -0.94
N HIS A 162 -1.81 -23.59 -1.65
CA HIS A 162 -1.81 -23.22 -3.07
C HIS A 162 -2.66 -21.99 -3.37
N LYS A 163 -2.64 -21.01 -2.45
CA LYS A 163 -3.31 -19.71 -2.58
C LYS A 163 -2.27 -18.60 -2.74
N PRO A 164 -1.53 -18.54 -3.86
CA PRO A 164 -0.38 -17.67 -4.00
C PRO A 164 -0.75 -16.19 -3.87
N LEU A 165 -1.93 -15.77 -4.34
CA LEU A 165 -2.38 -14.38 -4.18
C LEU A 165 -2.50 -13.96 -2.71
N LEU A 166 -3.01 -14.86 -1.86
CA LEU A 166 -3.15 -14.59 -0.42
C LEU A 166 -1.78 -14.65 0.27
N ALA A 167 -0.92 -15.61 -0.09
CA ALA A 167 0.45 -15.67 0.39
C ALA A 167 1.22 -14.37 0.07
N LYS A 168 1.09 -13.86 -1.17
CA LYS A 168 1.66 -12.58 -1.60
C LYS A 168 1.13 -11.42 -0.78
N SER A 169 -0.17 -11.40 -0.46
CA SER A 169 -0.76 -10.35 0.37
C SER A 169 -0.16 -10.31 1.79
N SER A 170 -0.01 -11.47 2.43
CA SER A 170 0.60 -11.58 3.76
C SER A 170 2.10 -11.24 3.74
N LEU A 171 2.84 -11.62 2.69
CA LEU A 171 4.25 -11.23 2.51
C LEU A 171 4.43 -9.72 2.33
N ARG A 172 3.52 -9.05 1.60
CA ARG A 172 3.56 -7.58 1.51
C ARG A 172 3.25 -6.92 2.85
N ALA A 173 2.26 -7.43 3.58
CA ALA A 173 1.96 -6.93 4.92
C ALA A 173 3.14 -7.11 5.88
N PHE A 174 3.84 -8.25 5.81
CA PHE A 174 5.09 -8.49 6.54
C PHE A 174 6.13 -7.41 6.27
N ARG A 175 6.40 -7.12 4.99
CA ARG A 175 7.40 -6.10 4.59
C ARG A 175 7.07 -4.73 5.17
N VAL A 176 5.81 -4.30 5.07
CA VAL A 176 5.36 -3.02 5.64
C VAL A 176 5.64 -2.94 7.14
N ILE A 177 5.36 -4.01 7.90
CA ILE A 177 5.59 -4.03 9.35
C ILE A 177 7.09 -3.98 9.67
N VAL A 178 7.93 -4.69 8.90
CA VAL A 178 9.39 -4.68 9.09
C VAL A 178 9.98 -3.32 8.71
N ASP A 179 9.51 -2.70 7.63
CA ASP A 179 9.93 -1.36 7.21
C ASP A 179 9.58 -0.32 8.28
N ASP A 180 8.37 -0.38 8.85
CA ASP A 180 7.96 0.47 9.98
C ASP A 180 8.79 0.23 11.25
N ALA A 181 9.27 -0.99 11.46
CA ALA A 181 10.12 -1.36 12.60
C ALA A 181 11.61 -1.09 12.35
N ALA A 182 12.04 -0.85 11.11
CA ALA A 182 13.45 -0.80 10.72
C ALA A 182 14.26 0.22 11.52
N ALA A 183 13.70 1.41 11.77
CA ALA A 183 14.37 2.45 12.57
C ALA A 183 14.59 2.01 14.03
N ALA A 184 13.61 1.34 14.63
CA ALA A 184 13.72 0.82 16.00
C ALA A 184 14.63 -0.42 16.08
N LEU A 185 14.71 -1.21 15.01
CA LEU A 185 15.61 -2.36 14.89
C LEU A 185 17.09 -1.99 14.80
N LYS A 186 17.43 -0.79 14.31
CA LYS A 186 18.81 -0.30 14.28
C LYS A 186 19.39 -0.09 15.69
N ASN A 187 18.56 0.41 16.62
CA ASN A 187 18.93 0.69 18.01
C ASN A 187 17.85 0.16 18.97
N PRO A 188 17.73 -1.18 19.13
CA PRO A 188 16.70 -1.76 19.97
C PRO A 188 17.03 -1.61 21.45
N ALA A 189 16.00 -1.45 22.29
CA ALA A 189 16.16 -1.40 23.74
C ALA A 189 16.77 -2.70 24.32
N ASP A 190 16.42 -3.86 23.72
CA ASP A 190 17.02 -5.17 24.00
C ASP A 190 17.59 -5.78 22.70
N PRO A 191 18.92 -5.66 22.47
CA PRO A 191 19.57 -6.19 21.27
C PRO A 191 19.49 -7.71 21.13
N LYS A 192 19.43 -8.46 22.24
CA LYS A 192 19.39 -9.92 22.19
C LYS A 192 18.02 -10.38 21.71
N VAL A 193 16.95 -9.84 22.29
CA VAL A 193 15.58 -10.14 21.88
C VAL A 193 15.33 -9.76 20.42
N ALA A 194 15.83 -8.60 19.97
CA ALA A 194 15.69 -8.19 18.57
C ALA A 194 16.39 -9.17 17.61
N LYS A 195 17.63 -9.59 17.93
CA LYS A 195 18.38 -10.57 17.13
C LYS A 195 17.71 -11.94 17.07
N ASP A 196 17.21 -12.43 18.20
CA ASP A 196 16.50 -13.72 18.26
C ASP A 196 15.18 -13.67 17.48
N ALA A 197 14.47 -12.55 17.51
CA ALA A 197 13.29 -12.31 16.70
C ALA A 197 13.63 -12.27 15.19
N LEU A 198 14.66 -11.53 14.77
CA LEU A 198 15.11 -11.50 13.36
C LEU A 198 15.52 -12.89 12.86
N ARG A 199 16.22 -13.68 13.69
CA ARG A 199 16.53 -15.09 13.37
C ARG A 199 15.27 -15.92 13.16
N THR A 200 14.26 -15.71 14.00
CA THR A 200 12.96 -16.40 13.89
C THR A 200 12.25 -16.03 12.59
N LEU A 201 12.23 -14.74 12.23
CA LEU A 201 11.63 -14.27 10.97
C LEU A 201 12.31 -14.91 9.75
N ARG A 202 13.65 -15.00 9.74
CA ARG A 202 14.38 -15.68 8.65
C ARG A 202 14.00 -17.15 8.51
N VAL A 203 13.88 -17.86 9.62
CA VAL A 203 13.47 -19.27 9.62
C VAL A 203 12.06 -19.43 9.05
N GLN A 204 11.11 -18.54 9.39
CA GLN A 204 9.76 -18.58 8.85
C GLN A 204 9.74 -18.22 7.36
N LEU A 205 10.51 -17.22 6.93
CA LEU A 205 10.62 -16.82 5.52
C LEU A 205 11.10 -17.99 4.64
N ALA A 206 12.13 -18.70 5.09
CA ALA A 206 12.62 -19.92 4.43
C ALA A 206 11.60 -21.07 4.48
N ALA A 207 10.68 -21.08 5.45
CA ALA A 207 9.59 -22.05 5.48
C ALA A 207 8.50 -21.71 4.44
N VAL A 208 8.18 -20.42 4.24
CA VAL A 208 7.26 -19.97 3.18
C VAL A 208 7.77 -20.39 1.80
N GLU A 209 9.06 -20.21 1.53
CA GLU A 209 9.65 -20.60 0.23
C GLU A 209 9.56 -22.11 0.00
N ARG A 210 9.86 -22.92 1.03
CA ARG A 210 9.72 -24.38 0.95
C ARG A 210 8.29 -24.80 0.68
N ASP A 211 7.32 -24.20 1.37
CA ASP A 211 5.91 -24.54 1.18
C ASP A 211 5.36 -24.06 -0.17
N ASN A 212 5.88 -22.95 -0.70
CA ASN A 212 5.58 -22.49 -2.06
C ASN A 212 6.16 -23.42 -3.15
N ALA A 213 7.30 -24.06 -2.88
CA ALA A 213 7.92 -25.01 -3.81
C ALA A 213 7.29 -26.42 -3.76
N ASN A 214 6.43 -26.69 -2.78
CA ASN A 214 5.79 -27.99 -2.66
C ASN A 214 4.77 -28.20 -3.80
N ARG A 215 4.71 -29.43 -4.32
CA ARG A 215 3.85 -29.90 -5.43
C ARG A 215 4.15 -29.40 -6.86
N GLY A 216 5.25 -28.67 -7.08
CA GLY A 216 5.77 -28.40 -8.42
C GLY A 216 5.13 -27.25 -9.19
N GLU A 217 4.27 -26.46 -8.54
CA GLU A 217 3.73 -25.18 -9.05
C GLU A 217 4.32 -24.03 -8.23
N ASP A 218 5.61 -23.75 -8.40
CA ASP A 218 6.27 -22.66 -7.69
C ASP A 218 5.84 -21.29 -8.23
N ASP A 219 5.08 -20.52 -7.44
CA ASP A 219 4.75 -19.14 -7.82
C ASP A 219 6.04 -18.29 -7.73
N ARG A 220 6.50 -17.82 -8.89
CA ARG A 220 7.73 -17.03 -9.02
C ARG A 220 7.68 -15.70 -8.28
N ASP A 221 6.49 -15.08 -8.18
CA ASP A 221 6.34 -13.81 -7.49
C ASP A 221 6.46 -14.00 -5.98
N VAL A 222 5.91 -15.09 -5.42
CA VAL A 222 6.09 -15.45 -4.00
C VAL A 222 7.57 -15.62 -3.70
N LYS A 223 8.29 -16.35 -4.55
CA LYS A 223 9.74 -16.55 -4.42
C LYS A 223 10.51 -15.23 -4.46
N GLN A 224 10.15 -14.34 -5.38
CA GLN A 224 10.76 -13.01 -5.47
C GLN A 224 10.50 -12.17 -4.23
N LEU A 225 9.27 -12.19 -3.69
CA LEU A 225 8.92 -11.46 -2.48
C LEU A 225 9.65 -11.98 -1.23
N VAL A 226 9.83 -13.30 -1.12
CA VAL A 226 10.67 -13.93 -0.09
C VAL A 226 12.12 -13.45 -0.24
N ALA A 227 12.69 -13.51 -1.44
CA ALA A 227 14.07 -13.07 -1.67
C ALA A 227 14.27 -11.58 -1.33
N ASP A 228 13.34 -10.70 -1.73
CA ASP A 228 13.33 -9.28 -1.36
C ASP A 228 13.28 -9.09 0.16
N ALA A 229 12.37 -9.80 0.83
CA ALA A 229 12.20 -9.72 2.28
C ALA A 229 13.45 -10.19 3.03
N SER A 230 14.13 -11.24 2.56
CA SER A 230 15.39 -11.71 3.16
C SER A 230 16.48 -10.64 3.05
N ARG A 231 16.62 -10.03 1.86
CA ARG A 231 17.59 -8.95 1.64
C ARG A 231 17.35 -7.76 2.57
N GLU A 232 16.09 -7.42 2.83
CA GLU A 232 15.75 -6.33 3.74
C GLU A 232 16.15 -6.65 5.19
N LEU A 233 15.87 -7.87 5.68
CA LEU A 233 16.32 -8.28 7.02
C LEU A 233 17.85 -8.24 7.14
N ASP A 234 18.57 -8.64 6.10
CA ASP A 234 20.04 -8.60 6.08
C ASP A 234 20.59 -7.18 6.02
N ARG A 235 19.87 -6.25 5.37
CA ARG A 235 20.20 -4.82 5.37
C ARG A 235 20.02 -4.20 6.75
N ILE A 236 18.99 -4.60 7.50
CA ILE A 236 18.71 -4.08 8.84
C ILE A 236 19.76 -4.56 9.87
N GLU A 237 20.23 -5.81 9.77
CA GLU A 237 21.21 -6.36 10.72
C GLU A 237 22.65 -5.91 10.46
N GLN A 238 22.98 -5.57 9.21
CA GLN A 238 24.28 -4.98 8.93
C GLN A 238 24.33 -3.61 9.61
N PRO A 239 25.30 -3.35 10.51
CA PRO A 239 25.55 -1.99 10.93
C PRO A 239 25.83 -1.21 9.65
N GLU A 240 25.23 -0.02 9.51
CA GLU A 240 25.70 0.94 8.51
C GLU A 240 27.20 1.09 8.79
N THR A 241 28.03 0.39 8.02
CA THR A 241 29.41 0.74 7.87
C THR A 241 29.30 2.15 7.36
N VAL A 242 29.61 3.09 8.25
CA VAL A 242 29.69 4.51 7.95
C VAL A 242 30.53 4.57 6.70
N GLY A 243 29.87 4.73 5.55
CA GLY A 243 30.51 5.18 4.35
C GLY A 243 31.10 6.50 4.79
N VAL A 244 32.42 6.51 4.96
CA VAL A 244 33.21 7.72 5.12
C VAL A 244 32.56 8.75 4.21
N PRO A 245 32.06 9.89 4.71
CA PRO A 245 31.50 10.89 3.82
C PRO A 245 32.60 11.14 2.81
N SER A 246 32.32 10.80 1.55
CA SER A 246 33.20 11.16 0.47
C SER A 246 33.25 12.67 0.57
N THR A 247 34.33 13.19 1.13
CA THR A 247 34.74 14.57 0.96
C THR A 247 34.76 14.75 -0.54
N ILE A 248 33.65 15.25 -1.07
CA ILE A 248 33.63 15.86 -2.38
C ILE A 248 34.60 17.01 -2.21
N VAL A 249 35.83 16.80 -2.70
CA VAL A 249 36.74 17.89 -2.99
C VAL A 249 36.07 18.65 -4.12
N VAL A 250 35.23 19.61 -3.74
CA VAL A 250 34.74 20.64 -4.64
C VAL A 250 35.97 21.47 -4.99
N GLY A 251 36.47 21.27 -6.20
CA GLY A 251 37.53 22.10 -6.75
C GLY A 251 37.14 23.57 -6.71
N GLU A 252 38.14 24.40 -6.42
CA GLU A 252 38.10 25.85 -6.54
C GLU A 252 37.42 26.29 -7.83
N GLN A 253 36.22 26.87 -7.73
CA GLN A 253 35.74 27.83 -8.72
C GLN A 253 34.63 28.73 -8.14
N ALA A 254 34.99 30.02 -8.05
CA ALA A 254 34.16 31.21 -7.98
C ALA A 254 33.25 31.40 -6.75
N THR A 255 33.76 32.15 -5.77
CA THR A 255 32.99 32.91 -4.79
C THR A 255 32.05 33.90 -5.49
N PRO A 256 30.71 33.82 -5.30
CA PRO A 256 29.85 34.97 -5.51
C PRO A 256 29.90 35.86 -4.25
N ASP A 257 30.10 37.15 -4.48
CA ASP A 257 30.07 38.24 -3.50
C ASP A 257 28.85 38.14 -2.55
N PRO A 258 29.00 38.34 -1.23
CA PRO A 258 27.86 38.32 -0.32
C PRO A 258 26.89 39.47 -0.64
N THR A 259 25.66 39.10 -0.99
CA THR A 259 24.53 40.02 -1.13
C THR A 259 24.34 40.84 0.17
N PRO A 260 24.18 42.17 0.09
CA PRO A 260 24.12 43.02 1.27
C PRO A 260 22.91 42.72 2.15
N ARG A 261 23.15 42.61 3.47
CA ARG A 261 22.10 42.51 4.50
C ARG A 261 21.16 43.72 4.43
N SER A 262 19.88 43.47 4.22
CA SER A 262 18.83 44.46 4.38
C SER A 262 18.78 44.96 5.82
N THR A 263 19.03 46.25 6.02
CA THR A 263 18.90 46.95 7.30
C THR A 263 17.41 47.02 7.70
N PRO A 264 17.05 46.74 8.97
CA PRO A 264 15.68 46.92 9.42
C PRO A 264 15.30 48.40 9.40
N ARG A 265 14.18 48.71 8.74
CA ARG A 265 13.55 50.03 8.68
C ARG A 265 13.15 50.49 10.10
N PRO A 266 13.50 51.70 10.55
CA PRO A 266 13.06 52.19 11.85
C PRO A 266 11.54 52.42 11.86
N THR A 267 10.89 51.88 12.88
CA THR A 267 9.47 52.07 13.20
C THR A 267 9.19 53.55 13.46
N PRO A 268 8.14 54.16 12.86
CA PRO A 268 7.75 55.53 13.20
C PRO A 268 7.24 55.60 14.64
N ARG A 269 7.81 56.54 15.41
CA ARG A 269 7.32 56.95 16.73
C ARG A 269 5.94 57.61 16.56
N PRO A 270 4.91 57.22 17.34
CA PRO A 270 3.64 57.94 17.34
C PRO A 270 3.82 59.34 17.96
N ALA A 271 3.28 60.36 17.29
CA ALA A 271 3.19 61.73 17.80
C ALA A 271 2.13 61.79 18.93
N PRO A 272 2.35 62.58 20.00
CA PRO A 272 1.35 62.78 21.04
C PRO A 272 0.18 63.58 20.48
N SER A 273 -1.03 63.07 20.71
CA SER A 273 -2.28 63.75 20.45
C SER A 273 -2.53 64.80 21.55
N ASP A 274 -2.51 66.07 21.17
CA ASP A 274 -3.11 67.14 21.98
C ASP A 274 -4.62 66.91 22.08
N ARG A 275 -5.10 66.70 23.31
CA ARG A 275 -6.46 67.00 23.79
C ARG A 275 -6.53 66.72 25.29
N GLU A 276 -6.04 67.67 26.07
CA GLU A 276 -6.59 67.93 27.40
C GLU A 276 -7.63 69.03 27.27
N HIS A 277 -8.84 68.69 27.69
CA HIS A 277 -9.99 69.56 27.86
C HIS A 277 -10.41 69.36 29.30
N SER A 278 -10.09 70.31 30.17
CA SER A 278 -10.73 70.52 31.47
C SER A 278 -10.57 71.99 31.84
N ASP A 279 -11.74 72.61 32.07
CA ASP A 279 -12.07 73.89 32.71
C ASP A 279 -11.73 75.22 32.02
#